data_AF-A0A5E4Q808-F1
#
_entry.id   AF-A0A5E4Q808-F1
#
_cell.length_a   1.000
_cell.length_b   1.000
_cell.length_c   1.000
_cell.angle_alpha   90.00
_cell.angle_beta   90.00
_cell.angle_gamma   90.00
#
_symmetry.space_group_name_H-M   'P 1'
#
loop_
_entity.id
_entity.type
_entity.pdbx_description
1 polymer ?
#
loop_
_entity_poly.entity_id
_entity_poly.type
_entity_poly.pdbx_seq_one_letter_code
_entity_poly.pdbx_strand_id
1 'polypeptide(L)'
;MQLDEDEYVGKFKCTLMDVVHAWANGANFLQICKMTDVFEGSIIRCMRRLEEVLRQLCQAAKNIGNTDLEVKFSEAIRILKRDIVFAASLYM
;
A
#
# COMPACT_ATOMS: atom_id res chain seq x y z
N MET A 1 9.11 -15.03 -26.48
CA MET A 1 9.06 -15.31 -25.03
C MET A 1 7.65 -15.78 -24.75
N GLN A 2 7.44 -17.09 -24.55
CA GLN A 2 6.13 -17.63 -24.20
C GLN A 2 5.84 -17.22 -22.76
N LEU A 3 4.85 -16.35 -22.57
CA LEU A 3 4.36 -15.96 -21.25
C LEU A 3 3.34 -17.03 -20.84
N ASP A 4 3.58 -17.67 -19.72
CA ASP A 4 2.55 -18.50 -19.08
C ASP A 4 1.57 -17.57 -18.34
N GLU A 5 0.30 -17.61 -18.74
CA GLU A 5 -0.74 -16.71 -18.22
C GLU A 5 -1.00 -16.95 -16.73
N ASP A 6 -1.05 -18.22 -16.32
CA ASP A 6 -1.32 -18.63 -14.95
C ASP A 6 -0.17 -18.21 -14.01
N GLU A 7 1.08 -18.36 -14.46
CA GLU A 7 2.26 -17.92 -13.73
C GLU A 7 2.29 -16.38 -13.61
N TYR A 8 1.88 -15.65 -14.65
CA TYR A 8 1.83 -14.19 -14.62
C TYR A 8 0.79 -13.69 -13.62
N VAL A 9 -0.42 -14.25 -13.64
CA VAL A 9 -1.49 -13.89 -12.70
C VAL A 9 -1.11 -14.27 -11.27
N GLY A 10 -0.45 -15.42 -11.08
CA GLY A 10 0.00 -15.90 -9.77
C GLY A 10 1.03 -14.99 -9.06
N LYS A 11 1.65 -14.04 -9.77
CA LYS A 11 2.59 -13.06 -9.18
C LYS A 11 1.88 -12.03 -8.30
N PHE A 12 0.58 -11.78 -8.51
CA PHE A 12 -0.20 -10.81 -7.74
C PHE A 12 -0.81 -11.49 -6.50
N LYS A 13 -0.17 -11.32 -5.34
CA LYS A 13 -0.65 -11.87 -4.07
C LYS A 13 -1.61 -10.90 -3.38
N CYS A 14 -2.89 -11.26 -3.29
CA CYS A 14 -3.94 -10.45 -2.66
C CYS A 14 -4.07 -10.64 -1.13
N THR A 15 -3.15 -11.37 -0.50
CA THR A 15 -3.26 -11.78 0.92
C THR A 15 -3.30 -10.62 1.92
N LEU A 16 -2.77 -9.45 1.56
CA LEU A 16 -2.76 -8.26 2.42
C LEU A 16 -3.87 -7.25 2.09
N MET A 17 -4.77 -7.58 1.16
CA MET A 17 -5.81 -6.64 0.71
C MET A 17 -6.72 -6.20 1.88
N ASP A 18 -7.19 -7.15 2.69
CA ASP A 18 -8.04 -6.86 3.85
C ASP A 18 -7.30 -6.09 4.95
N VAL A 19 -6.01 -6.42 5.14
CA VAL A 19 -5.12 -5.75 6.12
C VAL A 19 -4.95 -4.27 5.76
N VAL A 20 -4.67 -3.98 4.49
CA VAL A 20 -4.52 -2.60 3.99
C VAL A 20 -5.84 -1.84 4.08
N HIS A 21 -6.95 -2.48 3.74
CA HIS A 21 -8.27 -1.87 3.84
C HIS A 21 -8.66 -1.55 5.30
N ALA A 22 -8.44 -2.47 6.23
CA ALA A 22 -8.69 -2.24 7.66
C ALA A 22 -7.81 -1.09 8.20
N TRP A 23 -6.54 -1.05 7.80
CA TRP A 23 -5.65 0.06 8.15
C TRP A 23 -6.13 1.40 7.59
N ALA A 24 -6.60 1.44 6.34
CA ALA A 24 -7.15 2.65 5.76
C ALA A 24 -8.43 3.14 6.48
N ASN A 25 -9.20 2.21 7.06
CA ASN A 25 -10.38 2.52 7.86
C ASN A 25 -10.08 2.85 9.34
N GLY A 26 -8.81 3.02 9.72
CA GLY A 26 -8.43 3.46 11.07
C GLY A 26 -8.17 2.34 12.09
N ALA A 27 -8.11 1.06 11.69
CA ALA A 27 -7.77 -0.03 12.60
C ALA A 27 -6.38 0.15 13.25
N ASN A 28 -6.21 -0.21 14.51
CA ASN A 28 -4.89 -0.08 15.15
C ASN A 28 -3.89 -1.14 14.61
N PHE A 29 -2.59 -0.91 14.82
CA PHE A 29 -1.55 -1.81 14.29
C PHE A 29 -1.69 -3.23 14.85
N LEU A 30 -2.05 -3.37 16.12
CA LEU A 30 -2.25 -4.68 16.76
C LEU A 30 -3.40 -5.47 16.13
N GLN A 31 -4.48 -4.81 15.72
CA GLN A 31 -5.63 -5.43 15.06
C GLN A 31 -5.22 -5.98 13.70
N ILE A 32 -4.51 -5.20 12.89
CA ILE A 32 -4.09 -5.64 11.56
C ILE A 32 -3.06 -6.76 11.62
N CYS A 33 -2.18 -6.79 12.64
CA CYS A 33 -1.26 -7.91 12.85
C CYS A 33 -1.97 -9.22 13.22
N LYS A 34 -3.17 -9.15 13.80
CA LYS A 34 -3.97 -10.35 14.14
C LYS A 34 -4.81 -10.86 12.96
N MET A 35 -4.94 -10.08 11.88
CA MET A 35 -5.70 -10.46 10.69
C MET A 35 -4.91 -11.34 9.72
N THR A 36 -3.58 -11.48 9.93
CA THR A 36 -2.69 -12.20 9.02
C THR A 36 -1.53 -12.82 9.78
N ASP A 37 -1.03 -13.95 9.31
CA ASP A 37 0.18 -14.61 9.86
C ASP A 37 1.49 -14.02 9.30
N VAL A 38 1.40 -12.94 8.52
CA VAL A 38 2.56 -12.25 7.96
C VAL A 38 3.25 -11.42 9.04
N PHE A 39 4.59 -11.56 9.13
CA PHE A 39 5.40 -10.77 10.05
C PHE A 39 5.17 -9.26 9.93
N GLU A 40 5.15 -8.56 11.06
CA GLU A 40 4.83 -7.14 11.20
C GLU A 40 5.77 -6.27 10.36
N GLY A 41 7.06 -6.59 10.34
CA GLY A 41 8.04 -5.90 9.51
C GLY A 41 7.77 -6.03 8.01
N SER A 42 7.19 -7.16 7.57
CA SER A 42 6.77 -7.32 6.17
C SER A 42 5.52 -6.49 5.88
N ILE A 43 4.56 -6.39 6.80
CA ILE A 43 3.40 -5.51 6.66
C ILE A 43 3.85 -4.06 6.51
N ILE A 44 4.75 -3.56 7.38
CA ILE A 44 5.27 -2.20 7.33
C ILE A 44 5.99 -1.92 6.00
N ARG A 45 6.84 -2.85 5.53
CA ARG A 45 7.51 -2.73 4.23
C ARG A 45 6.52 -2.70 3.07
N CYS A 46 5.49 -3.55 3.09
CA CYS A 46 4.45 -3.57 2.07
C CYS A 46 3.66 -2.25 2.03
N MET A 47 3.29 -1.69 3.18
CA MET A 47 2.60 -0.40 3.28
C MET A 47 3.45 0.75 2.74
N ARG A 48 4.75 0.79 3.08
CA ARG A 48 5.69 1.79 2.55
C ARG A 48 5.84 1.68 1.03
N ARG A 49 5.98 0.46 0.52
CA ARG A 49 6.04 0.23 -0.94
C ARG A 49 4.74 0.63 -1.64
N LEU A 50 3.59 0.36 -1.03
CA LEU A 50 2.28 0.79 -1.55
C LEU A 50 2.20 2.32 -1.62
N GLU A 51 2.70 3.02 -0.62
CA GLU A 51 2.76 4.48 -0.60
C GLU A 51 3.59 5.05 -1.75
N GLU A 52 4.77 4.46 -2.00
CA GLU A 52 5.63 4.85 -3.13
C GLU A 52 4.92 4.67 -4.47
N VAL A 53 4.22 3.55 -4.66
CA VAL A 53 3.42 3.30 -5.87
C VAL A 53 2.29 4.32 -6.02
N LEU A 54 1.56 4.64 -4.94
CA LEU A 54 0.51 5.65 -4.98
C LEU A 54 1.05 7.03 -5.37
N ARG A 55 2.26 7.41 -4.92
CA ARG A 55 2.91 8.66 -5.36
C ARG A 55 3.21 8.66 -6.86
N GLN A 56 3.72 7.54 -7.38
CA GLN A 56 3.98 7.40 -8.82
C GLN A 56 2.69 7.50 -9.63
N LEU A 57 1.60 6.87 -9.15
CA LEU A 57 0.28 6.96 -9.78
C LEU A 57 -0.30 8.38 -9.73
N CYS A 58 -0.11 9.12 -8.62
CA CYS A 58 -0.51 10.52 -8.52
C CYS A 58 0.22 11.38 -9.57
N GLN A 59 1.54 11.22 -9.73
CA GLN A 59 2.30 11.91 -10.77
C GLN A 59 1.84 11.52 -12.19
N ALA A 60 1.58 10.24 -12.43
CA ALA A 60 1.06 9.77 -13.72
C ALA A 60 -0.32 10.37 -14.03
N ALA A 61 -1.23 10.38 -13.05
CA ALA A 61 -2.56 10.98 -13.19
C ALA A 61 -2.48 12.48 -13.53
N LYS A 62 -1.59 13.20 -12.85
CA LYS A 62 -1.31 14.61 -13.14
C LYS A 62 -0.81 14.82 -14.56
N ASN A 63 0.12 13.99 -15.03
CA ASN A 63 0.67 14.08 -16.39
C ASN A 63 -0.37 13.79 -17.48
N ILE A 64 -1.34 12.92 -17.19
CA ILE A 64 -2.46 12.61 -18.09
C ILE A 64 -3.53 13.73 -18.06
N GLY A 65 -3.49 14.61 -17.05
CA GLY A 65 -4.51 15.65 -16.83
C GLY A 65 -5.78 15.13 -16.15
N ASN A 66 -5.72 13.97 -15.50
CA ASN A 66 -6.86 13.40 -14.77
C ASN A 66 -6.82 13.81 -13.29
N THR A 67 -7.45 14.94 -12.99
CA THR A 67 -7.48 15.52 -11.65
C THR A 67 -8.24 14.65 -10.64
N ASP A 68 -9.28 13.94 -11.06
CA ASP A 68 -10.06 13.07 -10.16
C ASP A 68 -9.19 11.93 -9.60
N LEU A 69 -8.35 11.33 -10.46
CA LEU A 69 -7.40 10.30 -10.03
C LEU A 69 -6.28 10.88 -9.17
N GLU A 70 -5.77 12.07 -9.50
CA GLU A 70 -4.77 12.76 -8.68
C GLU A 70 -5.26 12.97 -7.25
N VAL A 71 -6.50 13.48 -7.09
CA VAL A 71 -7.12 13.70 -5.78
C VAL A 71 -7.33 12.38 -5.05
N LYS A 72 -7.86 11.35 -5.73
CA LYS A 72 -8.07 10.02 -5.12
C LYS A 72 -6.77 9.39 -4.61
N PHE A 73 -5.69 9.44 -5.39
CA PHE A 73 -4.40 8.89 -4.95
C PHE A 73 -3.78 9.72 -3.82
N SER A 74 -3.91 11.04 -3.87
CA SER A 74 -3.44 11.92 -2.79
C SER A 74 -4.15 11.64 -1.47
N GLU A 75 -5.46 11.41 -1.51
CA GLU A 75 -6.25 11.07 -0.33
C GLU A 75 -5.90 9.67 0.19
N ALA A 76 -5.71 8.69 -0.69
CA ALA A 76 -5.28 7.34 -0.30
C ALA A 76 -3.91 7.38 0.44
N ILE A 77 -2.96 8.19 -0.04
CA ILE A 77 -1.67 8.39 0.62
C ILE A 77 -1.85 8.99 2.02
N ARG A 78 -2.74 9.99 2.15
CA ARG A 78 -3.01 10.65 3.43
C ARG A 78 -3.55 9.67 4.48
N ILE A 79 -4.48 8.82 4.08
CA ILE A 79 -5.09 7.80 4.94
C ILE A 79 -4.07 6.72 5.34
N LEU A 80 -3.19 6.34 4.43
CA LEU A 80 -2.18 5.31 4.66
C LEU A 80 -1.10 5.77 5.67
N LYS A 81 -0.73 7.06 5.62
CA LYS A 81 0.35 7.66 6.42
C LYS A 81 -0.06 7.99 7.84
N ARG A 82 0.06 7.01 8.74
CA ARG A 82 -0.10 7.24 10.18
C ARG A 82 0.78 6.31 11.02
N ASP A 83 0.97 6.73 12.27
CA ASP A 83 1.53 5.93 13.36
C ASP A 83 2.84 5.19 13.01
N ILE A 84 3.00 4.00 13.59
CA ILE A 84 4.22 3.17 13.56
C ILE A 84 4.67 2.79 12.14
N VAL A 85 3.76 2.73 11.17
CA VAL A 85 4.08 2.34 9.79
C VAL A 85 5.00 3.38 9.11
N PHE A 86 4.91 4.64 9.54
CA PHE A 86 5.69 5.77 9.00
C PHE A 86 6.58 6.44 10.05
N ALA A 87 6.86 5.77 11.17
CA ALA A 87 7.84 6.26 12.14
C ALA A 87 9.22 6.45 11.49
N ALA A 88 9.93 7.50 11.90
CA ALA A 88 11.27 7.81 11.40
C ALA A 88 12.28 6.73 11.82
N SER A 89 13.30 6.54 10.99
CA SER A 89 14.45 5.71 11.35
C SER A 89 15.19 6.33 12.53
N LEU A 90 15.80 5.49 13.38
CA LEU A 90 16.68 5.94 14.46
C LEU A 90 18.01 6.54 13.96
N TYR A 91 18.34 6.34 12.68
CA TYR A 91 19.55 6.86 12.04
C TYR A 91 19.33 8.18 11.28
N MET A 92 18.16 8.78 11.44
CA MET A 92 17.78 10.05 10.80
C MET A 92 17.95 11.21 11.77
#